data_AF-A0A0J7KSF7-F1
#
_entry.id   AF-A0A0J7KSF7-F1
#
_cell.length_a   1.000
_cell.length_b   1.000
_cell.length_c   1.000
_cell.angle_alpha   90.00
_cell.angle_beta   90.00
_cell.angle_gamma   90.00
#
_symmetry.space_group_name_H-M   'P 1'
#
loop_
_entity.id
_entity.type
_entity.pdbx_description
1 polymer ?
#
loop_
_entity_poly.entity_id
_entity_poly.type
_entity_poly.pdbx_seq_one_letter_code
_entity_poly.pdbx_strand_id
1 'polypeptide(L)'
;MPGERRVNQRVEGVDGELGELRPDLVVRHEPSKRVVICDVTVPFENRWPSFEEAKARKIAKYQPLAEALERQGYRVAVAAFVVGALGSWDPGPAPPLEGLPDAG
;
A
#
# COMPACT_ATOMS: atom_id res chain seq x y z
N MET A 1 13.87 -15.98 7.44
CA MET A 1 13.67 -15.13 8.64
C MET A 1 12.19 -14.85 8.78
N PRO A 2 11.56 -15.00 9.96
CA PRO A 2 10.13 -14.73 10.09
C PRO A 2 9.92 -13.22 10.10
N GLY A 3 9.24 -12.70 9.07
CA GLY A 3 8.84 -11.31 9.00
C GLY A 3 7.83 -11.00 10.10
N GLU A 4 8.05 -9.92 10.84
CA GLU A 4 7.15 -9.50 11.90
C GLU A 4 5.79 -9.10 11.31
N ARG A 5 4.73 -9.85 11.63
CA ARG A 5 3.37 -9.58 11.15
C ARG A 5 2.71 -8.56 12.07
N ARG A 6 2.46 -7.35 11.55
CA ARG A 6 1.68 -6.30 12.23
C ARG A 6 0.42 -5.99 11.44
N VAL A 7 -0.72 -5.92 12.12
CA VAL A 7 -2.04 -5.70 11.50
C VAL A 7 -2.59 -4.36 11.98
N ASN A 8 -2.95 -3.48 11.04
CA ASN A 8 -3.66 -2.21 11.30
C ASN A 8 -2.98 -1.29 12.35
N GLN A 9 -1.66 -1.12 12.25
CA GLN A 9 -0.90 -0.20 13.12
C GLN A 9 -0.48 1.07 12.36
N ARG A 10 -0.23 2.14 13.12
CA ARG A 10 0.40 3.37 12.62
C ARG A 10 1.75 3.04 11.99
N VAL A 11 2.16 3.83 11.00
CA VAL A 11 3.48 3.64 10.36
C VAL A 11 4.57 4.13 11.30
N GLU A 12 5.42 3.21 11.76
CA GLU A 12 6.53 3.53 12.65
C GLU A 12 7.58 4.42 11.98
N GLY A 13 8.11 5.37 12.75
CA GLY A 13 9.13 6.32 12.29
C GLY A 13 8.56 7.50 11.51
N VAL A 14 7.24 7.71 11.50
CA VAL A 14 6.59 8.88 10.91
C VAL A 14 5.78 9.60 12.00
N ASP A 15 6.13 10.85 12.26
CA ASP A 15 5.48 11.68 13.28
C ASP A 15 4.37 12.57 12.69
N GLY A 16 3.58 13.18 13.59
CA GLY A 16 2.53 14.14 13.24
C GLY A 16 1.32 13.51 12.54
N GLU A 17 0.59 14.32 11.77
CA GLU A 17 -0.66 13.93 11.08
C GLU A 17 -0.45 12.72 10.13
N LEU A 18 0.73 12.59 9.53
CA LEU A 18 1.08 11.47 8.65
C LEU A 18 1.21 10.15 9.42
N GLY A 19 1.70 10.19 10.66
CA GLY A 19 1.78 9.02 11.54
C GLY A 19 0.41 8.54 12.02
N GLU A 20 -0.66 9.31 11.78
CA GLU A 20 -2.03 8.92 12.13
C GLU A 20 -2.71 8.10 11.03
N LEU A 21 -2.15 8.12 9.82
CA LEU A 21 -2.60 7.29 8.72
C LEU A 21 -2.47 5.82 9.08
N ARG A 22 -3.49 5.04 8.73
CA ARG A 22 -3.55 3.59 8.94
C ARG A 22 -3.88 2.90 7.62
N PRO A 23 -2.88 2.66 6.76
CA PRO A 23 -3.04 1.73 5.65
C PRO A 23 -3.38 0.34 6.18
N ASP A 24 -4.09 -0.47 5.38
CA ASP A 24 -4.46 -1.83 5.79
C ASP A 24 -3.23 -2.72 6.02
N LEU A 25 -2.19 -2.54 5.22
CA LEU A 25 -0.94 -3.27 5.32
C LEU A 25 0.26 -2.39 4.97
N VAL A 26 1.30 -2.47 5.80
CA VAL A 26 2.62 -1.90 5.49
C VAL A 26 3.67 -2.98 5.68
N VAL A 27 4.44 -3.25 4.64
CA VAL A 27 5.55 -4.21 4.66
C VAL A 27 6.85 -3.43 4.55
N ARG A 28 7.73 -3.57 5.53
CA ARG A 28 9.04 -2.92 5.57
C ARG A 28 10.14 -3.97 5.54
N HIS A 29 11.02 -3.87 4.56
CA HIS A 29 12.21 -4.69 4.44
C HIS A 29 13.43 -3.84 4.71
N GLU A 30 13.92 -3.91 5.95
CA GLU A 30 15.06 -3.13 6.44
C GLU A 30 16.36 -3.35 5.67
N PRO A 31 16.80 -4.59 5.38
CA PRO A 31 18.08 -4.83 4.72
C PRO A 31 18.20 -4.15 3.35
N SER A 32 17.11 -4.14 2.57
CA SER A 32 17.09 -3.49 1.26
C SER A 32 16.48 -2.08 1.27
N LYS A 33 16.14 -1.56 2.46
CA LYS A 33 15.42 -0.29 2.63
C LYS A 33 14.22 -0.14 1.68
N ARG A 34 13.34 -1.15 1.62
CA ARG A 34 12.09 -1.11 0.83
C ARG A 34 10.87 -1.06 1.73
N VAL A 35 9.87 -0.25 1.36
CA VAL A 35 8.56 -0.23 2.00
C VAL A 35 7.47 -0.39 0.95
N VAL A 36 6.46 -1.21 1.24
CA VAL A 36 5.24 -1.30 0.44
C VAL A 36 4.07 -0.93 1.34
N ILE A 37 3.28 0.05 0.90
CA ILE A 37 2.05 0.50 1.53
C ILE A 37 0.90 -0.04 0.69
N CYS A 38 0.04 -0.85 1.29
CA CYS A 38 -1.12 -1.47 0.63
C CYS A 38 -2.41 -1.08 1.34
N ASP A 39 -3.45 -0.82 0.56
CA ASP A 39 -4.78 -0.48 1.07
C ASP A 39 -5.86 -0.98 0.11
N VAL A 40 -6.97 -1.48 0.66
CA VAL A 40 -8.11 -2.01 -0.09
C VAL A 40 -9.24 -0.98 -0.11
N THR A 41 -9.90 -0.86 -1.26
CA THR A 41 -11.07 0.00 -1.44
C THR A 41 -12.16 -0.73 -2.19
N VAL A 42 -13.41 -0.53 -1.74
CA VAL A 42 -14.62 -1.11 -2.33
C VAL A 42 -15.50 0.06 -2.79
N PRO A 43 -15.27 0.64 -3.98
CA PRO A 43 -16.11 1.72 -4.46
C PRO A 43 -17.50 1.19 -4.84
N PHE A 44 -18.50 2.08 -4.77
CA PHE A 44 -19.80 1.80 -5.35
C PHE A 44 -19.64 1.56 -6.86
N GLU A 45 -20.23 0.48 -7.37
CA GLU A 45 -20.07 0.06 -8.77
C GLU A 45 -20.80 1.03 -9.71
N ASN A 46 -20.09 2.02 -10.22
CA ASN A 46 -20.55 2.93 -11.27
C ASN A 46 -19.63 2.87 -12.51
N ARG A 47 -19.22 1.63 -12.88
CA ARG A 47 -18.34 1.26 -14.00
C ARG A 47 -16.84 1.50 -13.73
N TRP A 48 -16.00 1.11 -14.69
CA TRP A 48 -14.52 1.19 -14.67
C TRP A 48 -13.93 2.53 -14.20
N PRO A 49 -14.44 3.71 -14.59
CA PRO A 49 -13.90 4.99 -14.12
C PRO A 49 -13.94 5.15 -12.59
N SER A 50 -14.96 4.59 -11.93
CA SER A 50 -15.06 4.63 -10.47
C SER A 50 -13.99 3.79 -9.77
N PHE A 51 -13.47 2.76 -10.44
CA PHE A 51 -12.41 1.91 -9.90
C PHE A 51 -11.07 2.65 -9.96
N GLU A 52 -10.73 3.21 -11.12
CA GLU A 52 -9.53 4.01 -11.30
C GLU A 52 -9.52 5.23 -10.37
N GLU A 53 -10.66 5.93 -10.23
CA GLU A 53 -10.76 7.06 -9.32
C GLU A 53 -10.56 6.63 -7.86
N ALA A 54 -11.18 5.52 -7.43
CA ALA A 54 -11.01 5.01 -6.07
C ALA A 54 -9.56 4.61 -5.77
N LYS A 55 -8.89 3.97 -6.73
CA LYS A 55 -7.47 3.61 -6.67
C LYS A 55 -6.61 4.87 -6.56
N ALA A 56 -6.80 5.83 -7.45
CA ALA A 56 -6.06 7.09 -7.49
C ALA A 56 -6.21 7.88 -6.19
N ARG A 57 -7.43 7.93 -5.61
CA ARG A 57 -7.66 8.58 -4.31
C ARG A 57 -6.87 7.92 -3.17
N LYS A 58 -6.78 6.59 -3.14
CA LYS A 58 -5.98 5.88 -2.11
C LYS A 58 -4.48 6.12 -2.31
N ILE A 59 -4.00 6.07 -3.55
CA ILE A 59 -2.59 6.40 -3.85
C ILE A 59 -2.28 7.83 -3.41
N ALA A 60 -3.10 8.81 -3.80
CA ALA A 60 -2.91 10.20 -3.44
C ALA A 60 -2.95 10.43 -1.92
N LYS A 61 -3.83 9.74 -1.19
CA LYS A 61 -3.92 9.80 0.28
C LYS A 61 -2.61 9.41 0.97
N TYR A 62 -1.92 8.39 0.46
CA TYR A 62 -0.68 7.87 1.07
C TYR A 62 0.60 8.41 0.43
N GLN A 63 0.50 9.22 -0.63
CA GLN A 63 1.66 9.82 -1.29
C GLN A 63 2.54 10.65 -0.33
N PRO A 64 2.01 11.51 0.56
CA PRO A 64 2.84 12.26 1.51
C PRO A 64 3.56 11.36 2.52
N LEU A 65 2.95 10.22 2.88
CA LEU A 65 3.56 9.22 3.75
C LEU A 65 4.71 8.49 3.05
N ALA A 66 4.55 8.20 1.75
CA ALA A 66 5.62 7.65 0.94
C ALA A 66 6.81 8.61 0.86
N GLU A 67 6.57 9.88 0.54
CA GLU A 67 7.61 10.91 0.49
C GLU A 67 8.34 11.11 1.83
N ALA A 68 7.61 11.01 2.95
CA ALA A 68 8.21 11.07 4.28
C ALA A 68 9.19 9.91 4.55
N LEU A 69 8.82 8.69 4.14
CA LEU A 69 9.67 7.51 4.25
C LEU A 69 10.83 7.55 3.24
N GLU A 70 10.62 8.08 2.04
CA GLU A 70 11.68 8.28 1.04
C GLU A 70 12.77 9.23 1.55
N ARG A 71 12.38 10.31 2.24
CA ARG A 71 13.34 11.20 2.94
C ARG A 71 14.16 10.50 4.03
N GLN A 72 13.70 9.35 4.53
CA GLN A 72 14.44 8.51 5.48
C GLN A 72 15.33 7.46 4.78
N GLY A 73 15.39 7.47 3.45
CA GLY A 73 16.23 6.58 2.64
C GLY A 73 15.54 5.29 2.20
N TYR A 74 14.22 5.17 2.35
CA TYR A 74 13.48 4.03 1.82
C TYR A 74 13.13 4.22 0.34
N ARG A 75 13.06 3.11 -0.40
CA ARG A 75 12.31 3.03 -1.66
C ARG A 75 10.89 2.60 -1.34
N VAL A 76 9.90 3.40 -1.70
CA VAL A 76 8.51 3.18 -1.28
C VAL A 76 7.62 2.90 -2.49
N ALA A 77 6.71 1.94 -2.35
CA ALA A 77 5.64 1.70 -3.32
C ALA A 77 4.29 1.80 -2.62
N VAL A 78 3.33 2.49 -3.24
CA VAL A 78 1.95 2.56 -2.78
C VAL A 78 1.06 1.78 -3.74
N ALA A 79 0.38 0.77 -3.23
CA ALA A 79 -0.53 -0.08 -3.99
C ALA A 79 -1.94 0.04 -3.41
N ALA A 80 -2.90 0.39 -4.27
CA ALA A 80 -4.31 0.43 -3.92
C ALA A 80 -5.05 -0.70 -4.62
N PHE A 81 -5.78 -1.48 -3.83
CA PHE A 81 -6.46 -2.67 -4.26
C PHE A 81 -7.97 -2.39 -4.40
N VAL A 82 -8.53 -2.49 -5.61
CA VAL A 82 -9.95 -2.22 -5.86
C VAL A 82 -10.75 -3.52 -6.00
N VAL A 83 -11.65 -3.77 -5.04
CA VAL A 83 -12.59 -4.89 -5.07
C VAL A 83 -13.99 -4.34 -5.38
N GLY A 84 -14.61 -4.80 -6.46
CA GLY A 84 -16.01 -4.53 -6.78
C GLY A 84 -16.96 -5.23 -5.81
N ALA A 85 -18.09 -4.59 -5.50
CA ALA A 85 -19.07 -5.09 -4.56
C ALA A 85 -19.67 -6.46 -4.95
N LEU A 86 -19.60 -6.84 -6.24
CA LEU A 86 -20.04 -8.14 -6.76
C LEU A 86 -18.90 -9.16 -6.95
N GLY A 87 -17.72 -8.93 -6.35
CA GLY A 87 -16.59 -9.86 -6.39
C GLY A 87 -15.67 -9.69 -7.61
N SER A 88 -15.84 -8.63 -8.40
CA SER A 88 -14.88 -8.24 -9.42
C SER A 88 -13.62 -7.63 -8.78
N TRP A 89 -12.46 -7.76 -9.41
CA TRP A 89 -11.19 -7.22 -8.93
C TRP A 89 -10.42 -6.59 -10.10
N ASP A 90 -9.80 -5.43 -9.91
CA ASP A 90 -8.92 -4.80 -10.92
C ASP A 90 -7.53 -5.45 -10.90
N PRO A 91 -7.12 -6.19 -11.96
CA PRO A 91 -5.80 -6.82 -12.03
C PRO A 91 -4.67 -5.85 -12.38
N GLY A 92 -4.90 -4.52 -12.31
CA GLY A 92 -3.95 -3.47 -12.69
C GLY A 92 -2.51 -3.78 -12.31
N PRO A 93 -1.53 -3.27 -13.08
CA PRO A 93 -0.20 -3.87 -13.19
C PRO A 93 0.38 -4.11 -11.79
N ALA A 94 0.52 -5.40 -11.44
CA ALA A 94 1.13 -5.78 -10.18
C ALA A 94 2.50 -5.09 -10.10
N PRO A 95 2.86 -4.47 -8.96
CA PRO A 95 4.22 -3.97 -8.80
C PRO A 95 5.19 -5.15 -9.02
N PRO A 96 6.34 -4.94 -9.66
CA PRO A 96 7.29 -6.03 -9.88
C PRO A 96 7.67 -6.67 -8.54
N LEU A 97 7.18 -7.89 -8.32
CA LEU A 97 7.42 -8.73 -7.14
C LEU A 97 8.78 -9.44 -7.22
N GLU A 98 9.74 -8.84 -7.91
CA GLU A 98 11.06 -9.42 -8.10
C GLU A 98 11.79 -9.43 -6.74
N GLY A 99 12.08 -10.66 -6.26
CA GLY A 99 12.88 -10.91 -5.06
C GLY A 99 12.14 -11.44 -3.82
N LEU A 100 10.88 -11.89 -3.90
CA LEU A 100 10.29 -12.69 -2.82
C LEU A 100 10.80 -14.13 -2.93
N PRO A 101 11.32 -14.75 -1.84
CA PRO A 101 11.69 -16.16 -1.88
C PRO A 101 10.44 -17.01 -2.10
N ASP A 102 10.55 -17.98 -3.01
CA ASP A 102 9.51 -18.99 -3.23
C ASP A 102 9.20 -19.67 -1.89
N ALA A 103 7.91 -19.71 -1.54
CA ALA A 103 7.44 -20.48 -0.40
C ALA A 103 7.54 -21.97 -0.75
N GLY A 104 8.69 -22.56 -0.44
CA GLY A 104 8.87 -24.02 -0.30
C GLY A 104 8.30 -24.54 1.00
#